data_AF-A0A4P0YHG6-F1
#
_entry.id   AF-A0A4P0YHG6-F1
#
_cell.length_a   1.000
_cell.length_b   1.000
_cell.length_c   1.000
_cell.angle_alpha   90.00
_cell.angle_beta   90.00
_cell.angle_gamma   90.00
#
_symmetry.space_group_name_H-M   'P 1'
#
loop_
_entity.id
_entity.type
_entity.pdbx_description
1 polymer ?
#
loop_
_entity_poly.entity_id
_entity_poly.type
_entity_poly.pdbx_seq_one_letter_code
_entity_poly.pdbx_strand_id
1 'polypeptide(L)'
;MAQNIVAWRDENGQFQNRQQLLKVSRLGPKAFEQCAGFLRINHGDNPLDASTVHPEAYPVVERILAATQQALKDLMGNSSALRHLKAVDFTDEKFGVPTVTDIIKELEKTGPRSASGV
;
A
#
# COMPACT_ATOMS: atom_id res chain seq x y z
N MET A 1 -7.30 8.92 20.36
CA MET A 1 -6.71 8.12 19.27
C MET A 1 -5.80 8.97 18.39
N ALA A 2 -6.34 9.98 17.68
CA ALA A 2 -5.53 10.88 16.85
C ALA A 2 -4.37 11.54 17.63
N GLN A 3 -4.63 12.00 18.86
CA GLN A 3 -3.59 12.56 19.75
C GLN A 3 -2.44 11.58 20.04
N ASN A 4 -2.71 10.28 20.14
CA ASN A 4 -1.66 9.28 20.40
C ASN A 4 -0.75 9.09 19.19
N ILE A 5 -1.29 9.20 17.97
CA ILE A 5 -0.51 9.14 16.73
C ILE A 5 0.41 10.36 16.62
N VAL A 6 -0.11 11.55 16.96
CA VAL A 6 0.68 12.79 16.98
C VAL A 6 1.78 12.71 18.04
N ALA A 7 1.44 12.35 19.28
CA ALA A 7 2.42 12.20 20.36
C ALA A 7 3.53 11.20 19.99
N TRP A 8 3.17 10.04 19.44
CA TRP A 8 4.16 9.06 18.99
C TRP A 8 5.10 9.66 17.92
N ARG A 9 4.56 10.41 16.96
CA ARG A 9 5.37 11.05 15.90
C ARG A 9 6.27 12.15 16.45
N ASP A 10 5.80 12.93 17.42
CA ASP A 10 6.61 14.01 18.01
C ASP A 10 7.78 13.43 18.82
N GLU A 11 7.61 12.25 19.42
CA GLU A 11 8.66 11.54 20.17
C GLU A 11 9.61 10.72 19.29
N ASN A 12 9.12 10.10 18.21
CA ASN A 12 9.85 9.10 17.42
C ASN A 12 10.20 9.56 16.00
N GLY A 13 9.70 10.72 15.58
CA GLY A 13 9.79 11.22 14.21
C GLY A 13 8.72 10.61 13.29
N GLN A 14 8.90 10.79 11.97
CA GLN A 14 7.94 10.33 10.97
C GLN A 14 7.85 8.79 10.93
N PHE A 15 6.65 8.27 10.69
CA PHE A 15 6.46 6.84 10.43
C PHE A 15 7.19 6.45 9.14
N GLN A 16 7.96 5.35 9.18
CA GLN A 16 8.66 4.79 8.01
C GLN A 16 7.81 3.73 7.29
N ASN A 17 6.89 3.09 8.01
CA ASN A 17 6.00 2.07 7.45
C ASN A 17 4.75 1.91 8.31
N ARG A 18 3.69 1.32 7.75
CA ARG A 18 2.41 1.20 8.46
C ARG A 18 2.51 0.33 9.71
N GLN A 19 3.40 -0.65 9.76
CA GLN A 19 3.56 -1.53 10.92
C GLN A 19 3.97 -0.76 12.19
N GLN A 20 4.66 0.38 12.05
CA GLN A 20 4.97 1.25 13.19
C GLN A 20 3.74 1.85 13.87
N LEU A 21 2.56 1.90 13.20
CA LEU A 21 1.31 2.33 13.83
C LEU A 21 0.91 1.41 15.00
N LEU A 22 1.29 0.13 14.97
CA LEU A 22 1.06 -0.80 16.09
C LEU A 22 1.86 -0.44 17.36
N LYS A 23 2.86 0.44 17.24
CA LYS A 23 3.61 0.99 18.38
C LYS A 23 2.89 2.15 19.06
N VAL A 24 1.83 2.69 18.45
CA VAL A 24 1.03 3.78 19.02
C VAL A 24 0.19 3.22 20.17
N SER A 25 0.31 3.82 21.36
CA SER A 25 -0.47 3.41 22.52
C SER A 25 -1.96 3.40 22.22
N ARG A 26 -2.64 2.30 22.60
CA ARG A 26 -4.08 2.04 22.36
C ARG A 26 -4.46 1.82 20.89
N LEU A 27 -3.50 1.71 19.96
CA LEU A 27 -3.72 1.26 18.58
C LEU A 27 -3.51 -0.26 18.50
N GLY A 28 -4.57 -1.00 18.82
CA GLY A 28 -4.56 -2.47 18.74
C GLY A 28 -4.72 -2.99 17.31
N PRO A 29 -4.49 -4.30 17.08
CA PRO A 29 -4.54 -4.92 15.75
C PRO A 29 -5.82 -4.66 14.97
N LYS A 30 -6.99 -4.72 15.63
CA LYS A 30 -8.28 -4.41 14.98
C LYS A 30 -8.38 -2.95 14.54
N ALA A 31 -7.91 -2.02 15.37
CA ALA A 31 -7.92 -0.61 15.03
C ALA A 31 -6.95 -0.31 13.87
N PHE A 32 -5.81 -0.99 13.84
CA PHE A 32 -4.85 -0.95 12.74
C PHE A 32 -5.48 -1.44 11.43
N GLU A 33 -6.08 -2.63 11.43
CA GLU A 33 -6.75 -3.19 10.26
C GLU A 33 -7.84 -2.26 9.70
N GLN A 34 -8.60 -1.58 10.56
CA GLN A 34 -9.64 -0.66 10.09
C GLN A 34 -9.07 0.67 9.54
N CYS A 35 -7.87 1.09 9.95
CA CYS A 35 -7.34 2.40 9.59
C CYS A 35 -6.17 2.36 8.59
N ALA A 36 -5.47 1.24 8.45
CA ALA A 36 -4.21 1.17 7.70
C ALA A 36 -4.38 1.55 6.23
N GLY A 37 -5.50 1.18 5.59
CA GLY A 37 -5.80 1.55 4.20
C GLY A 37 -6.10 3.04 3.97
N PHE A 38 -6.43 3.78 5.03
CA PHE A 38 -6.72 5.21 4.96
C PHE A 38 -5.48 6.07 5.26
N LEU A 39 -4.46 5.50 5.89
CA LEU A 39 -3.24 6.18 6.24
C LEU A 39 -2.20 6.05 5.12
N ARG A 40 -1.58 7.18 4.78
CA ARG A 40 -0.53 7.27 3.76
C ARG A 40 0.78 7.63 4.42
N ILE A 41 1.82 6.85 4.13
CA ILE A 41 3.18 7.15 4.55
C ILE A 41 3.98 7.43 3.28
N ASN A 42 4.27 8.71 3.06
CA ASN A 42 5.11 9.15 1.95
C ASN A 42 6.57 8.96 2.33
N HIS A 43 7.41 8.59 1.37
CA HIS A 43 8.85 8.35 1.58
C HIS A 43 9.16 7.29 2.65
N GLY A 44 8.25 6.35 2.86
CA GLY A 44 8.47 5.19 3.71
C GLY A 44 9.28 4.08 3.01
N ASP A 45 9.58 3.02 3.75
CA ASP A 45 10.36 1.87 3.27
C ASP A 45 9.64 1.11 2.16
N ASN A 46 8.31 1.08 2.21
CA ASN A 46 7.46 0.38 1.24
C ASN A 46 6.65 1.38 0.41
N PRO A 47 6.86 1.46 -0.93
CA PRO A 47 6.08 2.31 -1.82
C PRO A 47 4.56 2.09 -1.76
N LEU A 48 4.09 0.89 -1.40
CA LEU A 48 2.66 0.61 -1.21
C LEU A 48 2.04 1.32 -0.01
N ASP A 49 2.84 1.79 0.95
CA ASP A 49 2.31 2.56 2.07
C ASP A 49 1.85 3.97 1.64
N ALA A 50 2.30 4.43 0.45
CA ALA A 50 1.84 5.65 -0.19
C ALA A 50 0.59 5.44 -1.09
N SER A 51 0.09 4.21 -1.23
CA SER A 51 -1.09 3.88 -2.04
C SER A 51 -2.31 3.50 -1.19
N THR A 52 -3.49 3.44 -1.81
CA THR A 52 -4.75 2.96 -1.20
C THR A 52 -4.78 1.46 -0.94
N VAL A 53 -3.77 0.71 -1.42
CA VAL A 53 -3.68 -0.73 -1.19
C VAL A 53 -3.54 -0.99 0.32
N HIS A 54 -4.51 -1.72 0.88
CA HIS A 54 -4.48 -2.14 2.27
C HIS A 54 -3.36 -3.17 2.50
N PRO A 55 -2.64 -3.16 3.65
CA PRO A 55 -1.57 -4.14 3.92
C PRO A 55 -2.02 -5.60 3.84
N GLU A 56 -3.29 -5.90 4.11
CA GLU A 56 -3.84 -7.26 3.95
C GLU A 56 -3.73 -7.79 2.51
N ALA A 57 -3.74 -6.88 1.53
CA ALA A 57 -3.73 -7.18 0.11
C ALA A 57 -2.31 -7.17 -0.49
N TYR A 58 -1.26 -6.94 0.30
CA TYR A 58 0.13 -7.00 -0.18
C TYR A 58 0.50 -8.34 -0.82
N PRO A 59 0.01 -9.50 -0.32
CA PRO A 59 0.22 -10.78 -1.00
C PRO A 59 -0.31 -10.82 -2.45
N VAL A 60 -1.36 -10.06 -2.78
CA VAL A 60 -1.85 -9.93 -4.16
C VAL A 60 -0.80 -9.22 -5.03
N VAL A 61 -0.24 -8.12 -4.51
CA VAL A 61 0.80 -7.35 -5.22
C VAL A 61 2.07 -8.20 -5.41
N GLU A 62 2.49 -8.95 -4.40
CA GLU A 62 3.63 -9.87 -4.50
C GLU A 62 3.44 -10.92 -5.61
N ARG A 63 2.23 -11.48 -5.73
CA ARG A 63 1.89 -12.41 -6.83
C ARG A 63 1.97 -11.74 -8.20
N ILE A 64 1.51 -10.49 -8.31
CA ILE A 64 1.62 -9.71 -9.55
C ILE A 64 3.09 -9.49 -9.92
N LEU A 65 3.94 -9.08 -8.97
CA LEU A 65 5.38 -8.87 -9.20
C LEU A 65 6.08 -10.16 -9.64
N ALA A 66 5.73 -11.29 -9.04
CA ALA A 66 6.26 -12.59 -9.43
C ALA A 66 5.84 -12.96 -10.87
N ALA A 67 4.59 -12.68 -11.26
CA ALA A 67 4.10 -12.98 -12.61
C ALA A 67 4.71 -12.08 -13.69
N THR A 68 4.98 -10.80 -13.38
CA THR A 68 5.57 -9.85 -14.33
C THR A 68 7.10 -9.88 -14.34
N GLN A 69 7.73 -10.51 -13.34
CA GLN A 69 9.18 -10.50 -13.14
C GLN A 69 9.74 -9.07 -13.04
N GLN A 70 8.96 -8.14 -12.48
CA GLN A 70 9.35 -6.73 -12.31
C GLN A 70 9.52 -6.40 -10.83
N ALA A 71 10.40 -5.43 -10.54
CA ALA A 71 10.45 -4.84 -9.21
C ALA A 71 9.25 -3.90 -9.01
N LEU A 72 8.82 -3.74 -7.76
CA LEU A 72 7.66 -2.90 -7.41
C LEU A 72 7.76 -1.48 -7.98
N LYS A 73 8.94 -0.87 -7.85
CA LYS A 73 9.25 0.47 -8.36
C LYS A 73 9.09 0.62 -9.89
N ASP A 74 9.27 -0.47 -10.65
CA ASP A 74 9.23 -0.47 -12.12
C ASP A 74 7.83 -0.83 -12.63
N LEU A 75 7.04 -1.52 -11.80
CA LEU A 75 5.65 -1.87 -12.08
C LEU A 75 4.70 -0.71 -11.72
N MET A 76 4.96 -0.02 -10.61
CA MET A 76 4.17 1.13 -10.16
C MET A 76 4.17 2.27 -11.20
N GLY A 77 2.99 2.67 -11.67
CA GLY A 77 2.81 3.64 -12.75
C GLY A 77 3.00 3.08 -14.17
N ASN A 78 3.35 1.80 -14.32
CA ASN A 78 3.56 1.16 -15.61
C ASN A 78 2.25 0.63 -16.19
N SER A 79 1.44 1.54 -16.71
CA SER A 79 0.14 1.22 -17.32
C SER A 79 0.23 0.18 -18.45
N SER A 80 1.35 0.12 -19.19
CA SER A 80 1.50 -0.88 -20.25
C SER A 80 1.61 -2.30 -19.69
N ALA A 81 2.42 -2.50 -18.65
CA ALA A 81 2.56 -3.80 -18.00
C ALA A 81 1.26 -4.22 -17.29
N LEU A 82 0.61 -3.28 -16.61
CA LEU A 82 -0.57 -3.54 -15.77
C LEU A 82 -1.85 -3.80 -16.58
N ARG A 83 -2.06 -3.14 -17.72
CA ARG A 83 -3.26 -3.30 -18.56
C ARG A 83 -3.43 -4.70 -19.15
N HIS A 84 -2.35 -5.46 -19.30
CA HIS A 84 -2.39 -6.81 -19.85
C HIS A 84 -2.71 -7.87 -18.79
N LEU A 85 -2.70 -7.51 -17.50
CA LEU A 85 -3.01 -8.42 -16.42
C LEU A 85 -4.51 -8.69 -16.35
N LYS A 86 -4.87 -9.95 -16.13
CA LYS A 86 -6.26 -10.32 -15.83
C LYS A 86 -6.39 -10.48 -14.33
N ALA A 87 -7.26 -9.69 -13.72
CA ALA A 87 -7.47 -9.73 -12.27
C ALA A 87 -7.83 -11.13 -11.74
N VAL A 88 -8.54 -11.94 -12.53
CA VAL A 88 -8.91 -13.32 -12.16
C VAL A 88 -7.68 -14.19 -11.82
N ASP A 89 -6.55 -13.97 -12.48
CA ASP A 89 -5.32 -14.74 -12.30
C ASP A 89 -4.66 -14.48 -10.93
N PHE A 90 -5.05 -13.41 -10.24
CA PHE A 90 -4.50 -13.00 -8.94
C PHE A 90 -5.54 -13.01 -7.82
N THR A 91 -6.71 -13.60 -8.05
CA THR A 91 -7.70 -13.82 -7.00
C THR A 91 -7.30 -14.95 -6.05
N ASP A 92 -7.91 -14.98 -4.88
CA ASP A 92 -7.87 -16.12 -3.95
C ASP A 92 -9.17 -16.16 -3.12
N GLU A 93 -9.20 -17.01 -2.10
CA GLU A 93 -10.32 -17.16 -1.17
C GLU A 93 -10.66 -15.89 -0.37
N LYS A 94 -9.72 -14.94 -0.25
CA LYS A 94 -9.88 -13.67 0.48
C LYS A 94 -10.13 -12.49 -0.47
N PHE A 95 -9.48 -12.48 -1.63
CA PHE A 95 -9.50 -11.35 -2.57
C PHE A 95 -10.12 -11.75 -3.90
N GLY A 96 -11.36 -11.31 -4.11
CA GLY A 96 -12.08 -11.51 -5.37
C GLY A 96 -11.68 -10.54 -6.48
N VAL A 97 -12.20 -10.79 -7.69
CA VAL A 97 -11.93 -9.98 -8.90
C VAL A 97 -12.10 -8.47 -8.68
N PRO A 98 -13.15 -7.96 -8.00
CA PRO A 98 -13.29 -6.51 -7.79
C PRO A 98 -12.11 -5.91 -7.03
N THR A 99 -11.72 -6.51 -5.91
CA THR A 99 -10.60 -6.04 -5.08
C THR A 99 -9.28 -6.08 -5.84
N VAL A 100 -9.01 -7.17 -6.55
CA VAL A 100 -7.79 -7.31 -7.34
C VAL A 100 -7.75 -6.29 -8.48
N THR A 101 -8.89 -6.03 -9.13
CA THR A 101 -9.00 -5.00 -10.17
C THR A 101 -8.68 -3.61 -9.62
N ASP A 102 -9.17 -3.29 -8.43
CA ASP A 102 -8.88 -2.01 -7.79
C ASP A 102 -7.42 -1.87 -7.37
N ILE A 103 -6.78 -2.97 -6.93
CA ILE A 103 -5.34 -3.01 -6.66
C ILE A 103 -4.54 -2.72 -7.93
N ILE A 104 -4.85 -3.38 -9.05
CA ILE A 104 -4.17 -3.14 -10.33
C ILE A 104 -4.32 -1.68 -10.76
N LYS A 105 -5.54 -1.12 -10.68
CA LYS A 105 -5.79 0.30 -10.97
C LYS A 105 -5.03 1.24 -10.03
N GLU A 106 -4.91 0.90 -8.76
CA GLU A 106 -4.15 1.70 -7.82
C GLU A 106 -2.66 1.70 -8.20
N LEU A 107 -2.08 0.53 -8.51
CA LEU A 107 -0.70 0.42 -8.99
C LEU A 107 -0.47 1.23 -10.28
N GLU A 108 -1.46 1.33 -11.17
CA GLU A 108 -1.37 2.18 -12.38
C GLU A 108 -1.34 3.68 -12.03
N LYS A 109 -2.09 4.11 -11.02
CA LYS A 109 -2.15 5.51 -10.58
C LYS A 109 -0.94 5.92 -9.76
N THR A 110 -0.47 5.01 -8.90
CA THR A 110 0.64 5.26 -8.01
C THR A 110 1.92 4.87 -8.73
N GLY A 111 2.47 5.78 -9.52
CA GLY A 111 3.88 5.75 -9.92
C GLY A 111 4.73 6.51 -8.90
N PRO A 112 6.08 6.41 -8.96
CA PRO A 112 6.91 7.39 -8.28
C PRO A 112 6.43 8.77 -8.74
N ARG A 113 5.92 9.59 -7.82
CA ARG A 113 5.76 11.01 -8.09
C ARG A 113 7.15 11.50 -8.46
N SER A 114 7.41 11.69 -9.76
CA SER A 114 8.31 12.76 -10.16
C SER A 114 7.78 13.97 -9.40
N ALA A 115 8.62 14.55 -8.56
CA ALA A 115 8.31 15.82 -7.92
C ALA A 115 8.12 16.84 -9.06
N SER A 116 6.89 16.94 -9.59
CA SER A 116 6.47 18.14 -10.29
C SER A 116 6.42 19.21 -9.21
N GLY A 117 7.44 20.05 -9.25
CA GLY A 117 7.63 21.17 -8.36
C GLY A 117 6.39 22.06 -8.28
N VAL A 118 6.26 22.67 -7.12
CA VAL A 118 5.96 24.10 -7.06
C VAL A 118 6.93 24.88 -7.93
#